data_AF-A0A921Q1Q3-F1
#
_entry.id   AF-A0A921Q1Q3-F1
#
_cell.length_a   1.000
_cell.length_b   1.000
_cell.length_c   1.000
_cell.angle_alpha   90.00
_cell.angle_beta   90.00
_cell.angle_gamma   90.00
#
_symmetry.space_group_name_H-M   'P 1'
#
loop_
_entity.id
_entity.type
_entity.pdbx_description
1 polymer ?
#
loop_
_entity_poly.entity_id
_entity_poly.type
_entity_poly.pdbx_seq_one_letter_code
_entity_poly.pdbx_strand_id
1 'polypeptide(L)'
;MATSEPVQENLAMDYSQPSKPRVLLAASGSVAAIKFENLCRSFSEWADVRAVATASSLHFIDRSSLPSDIVLYTDDDEWSTWKKIGDEVLHIELRKWADIMVIAPLSANTLAKIAGGLCDNLLTCIVRAWDYSKPLFVAPAMNTLMWNNPFTERHLQTINQLGIILIPPVTKRLACGDHGNGAMAETSQIYTSVRLAWKTQPHDASSSLVVPVSNNRPSS
;
A
#
# COMPACT_ATOMS: atom_id res chain seq x y z
N MET A 1 22.00 27.13 57.74
CA MET A 1 22.08 26.18 56.62
C MET A 1 20.66 25.88 56.17
N ALA A 2 20.27 26.41 55.02
CA ALA A 2 19.12 25.95 54.25
C ALA A 2 19.49 26.20 52.78
N THR A 3 19.58 25.10 52.04
CA THR A 3 20.12 24.98 50.68
C THR A 3 19.03 25.29 49.66
N SER A 4 19.31 26.19 48.71
CA SER A 4 18.51 26.37 47.50
C SER A 4 19.27 25.82 46.30
N GLU A 5 18.85 24.67 45.77
CA GLU A 5 19.32 24.15 44.49
C GLU A 5 18.52 24.81 43.34
N PRO A 6 19.14 25.05 42.18
CA PRO A 6 18.44 25.59 41.02
C PRO A 6 17.64 24.48 40.32
N VAL A 7 16.37 24.75 40.02
CA VAL A 7 15.52 23.87 39.20
C VAL A 7 16.01 23.96 37.76
N GLN A 8 16.56 22.86 37.25
CA GLN A 8 16.98 22.74 35.87
C GLN A 8 15.79 22.24 35.03
N GLU A 9 15.19 23.17 34.29
CA GLU A 9 14.05 22.93 33.42
C GLU A 9 14.52 22.16 32.17
N ASN A 10 14.38 20.83 32.19
CA ASN A 10 14.67 19.97 31.05
C ASN A 10 13.54 20.09 30.01
N LEU A 11 13.70 21.00 29.06
CA LEU A 11 12.99 20.98 27.77
C LEU A 11 13.52 19.81 26.93
N ALA A 12 13.05 18.60 27.23
CA ALA A 12 13.23 17.47 26.34
C ALA A 12 12.31 17.68 25.12
N MET A 13 12.88 18.16 24.02
CA MET A 13 12.22 18.05 22.71
C MET A 13 12.11 16.57 22.38
N ASP A 14 10.88 16.06 22.29
CA ASP A 14 10.58 14.71 21.82
C ASP A 14 10.95 14.59 20.34
N TYR A 15 12.20 14.25 20.06
CA TYR A 15 12.65 13.80 18.75
C TYR A 15 12.18 12.35 18.54
N SER A 16 10.87 12.12 18.55
CA SER A 16 10.32 10.85 18.09
C SER A 16 10.69 10.70 16.61
N GLN A 17 11.54 9.72 16.30
CA GLN A 17 11.86 9.37 14.92
C GLN A 17 10.53 9.14 14.19
N PRO A 18 10.32 9.70 12.98
CA PRO A 18 9.08 9.50 12.27
C PRO A 18 8.86 7.99 12.11
N SER A 19 7.71 7.49 12.59
CA SER A 19 7.39 6.07 12.54
C SER A 19 7.49 5.57 11.10
N LYS A 20 8.12 4.40 10.89
CA LYS A 20 8.15 3.76 9.57
C LYS A 20 6.72 3.64 9.01
N PRO A 21 6.47 4.01 7.74
CA PRO A 21 5.15 3.85 7.13
C PRO A 21 4.78 2.36 7.07
N ARG A 22 3.50 2.07 7.23
CA ARG A 22 2.94 0.71 7.11
C ARG A 22 2.49 0.47 5.68
N VAL A 23 3.22 -0.38 4.96
CA VAL A 23 3.00 -0.67 3.55
C VAL A 23 2.42 -2.06 3.39
N LEU A 24 1.22 -2.12 2.81
CA LEU A 24 0.59 -3.38 2.41
C LEU A 24 0.94 -3.68 0.95
N LEU A 25 1.86 -4.60 0.74
CA LEU A 25 2.22 -5.09 -0.59
C LEU A 25 1.29 -6.23 -0.97
N ALA A 26 0.85 -6.27 -2.23
CA ALA A 26 -0.03 -7.31 -2.67
C ALA A 26 0.28 -7.81 -4.08
N ALA A 27 0.10 -9.11 -4.29
CA ALA A 27 0.34 -9.78 -5.56
C ALA A 27 -0.95 -10.45 -6.07
N SER A 28 -1.17 -10.33 -7.37
CA SER A 28 -2.24 -11.04 -8.07
C SER A 28 -1.69 -11.93 -9.20
N GLY A 29 -2.56 -12.77 -9.80
CA GLY A 29 -2.17 -13.80 -10.77
C GLY A 29 -1.53 -13.29 -12.05
N SER A 30 -0.21 -13.09 -12.03
CA SER A 30 0.64 -12.75 -13.18
C SER A 30 2.02 -13.36 -12.97
N VAL A 31 2.69 -13.76 -14.06
CA VAL A 31 4.05 -14.33 -14.01
C VAL A 31 5.04 -13.41 -13.31
N ALA A 32 4.81 -12.09 -13.37
CA ALA A 32 5.63 -11.10 -12.68
C ALA A 32 5.64 -11.24 -11.14
N ALA A 33 4.73 -12.01 -10.55
CA ALA A 33 4.72 -12.28 -9.12
C ALA A 33 5.96 -13.08 -8.65
N ILE A 34 6.73 -13.69 -9.56
CA ILE A 34 8.07 -14.23 -9.26
C ILE A 34 9.03 -13.15 -8.72
N LYS A 35 8.78 -11.86 -9.02
CA LYS A 35 9.57 -10.73 -8.54
C LYS A 35 9.08 -10.19 -7.18
N PHE A 36 8.05 -10.77 -6.59
CA PHE A 36 7.40 -10.22 -5.40
C PHE A 36 8.31 -10.24 -4.17
N GLU A 37 9.16 -11.25 -4.02
CA GLU A 37 10.23 -11.28 -3.01
C GLU A 37 11.15 -10.05 -3.09
N ASN A 38 11.65 -9.75 -4.28
CA ASN A 38 12.51 -8.59 -4.51
C ASN A 38 11.79 -7.27 -4.24
N LEU A 39 10.48 -7.20 -4.53
CA LEU A 39 9.66 -6.05 -4.16
C LEU A 39 9.58 -5.91 -2.64
N CYS A 40 9.23 -6.98 -1.92
CA CYS A 40 9.18 -7.00 -0.46
C CYS A 40 10.48 -6.51 0.16
N ARG A 41 11.63 -7.05 -0.25
CA ARG A 41 12.96 -6.61 0.21
C ARG A 41 13.23 -5.13 -0.04
N SER A 42 12.79 -4.60 -1.18
CA SER A 42 12.99 -3.19 -1.53
C SER A 42 12.27 -2.24 -0.56
N PHE A 43 11.17 -2.70 0.07
CA PHE A 43 10.40 -1.90 1.02
C PHE A 43 10.81 -2.14 2.49
N SER A 44 11.31 -3.33 2.87
CA SER A 44 11.59 -3.72 4.27
C SER A 44 12.52 -2.76 5.04
N GLU A 45 13.50 -2.16 4.37
CA GLU A 45 14.41 -1.22 5.05
C GLU A 45 13.70 0.08 5.46
N TRP A 46 12.73 0.52 4.65
CA TRP A 46 12.06 1.81 4.78
C TRP A 46 10.72 1.73 5.52
N ALA A 47 9.98 0.63 5.38
CA ALA A 47 8.61 0.48 5.83
C ALA A 47 8.43 -0.74 6.75
N ASP A 48 7.34 -0.73 7.54
CA ASP A 48 6.77 -1.95 8.12
C ASP A 48 5.90 -2.60 7.03
N VAL A 49 6.21 -3.85 6.65
CA VAL A 49 5.65 -4.47 5.45
C VAL A 49 4.81 -5.69 5.82
N ARG A 50 3.58 -5.71 5.32
CA ARG A 50 2.74 -6.91 5.27
C ARG A 50 2.43 -7.25 3.83
N ALA A 51 2.28 -8.53 3.53
CA ALA A 51 2.05 -9.03 2.18
C ALA A 51 0.70 -9.73 2.06
N VAL A 52 0.02 -9.55 0.92
CA VAL A 52 -1.21 -10.28 0.57
C VAL A 52 -1.03 -10.95 -0.80
N ALA A 53 -1.36 -12.24 -0.90
CA ALA A 53 -1.33 -12.95 -2.18
C ALA A 53 -2.68 -13.59 -2.48
N THR A 54 -3.16 -13.38 -3.70
CA THR A 54 -4.28 -14.17 -4.25
C THR A 54 -3.89 -15.62 -4.46
N ALA A 55 -4.85 -16.54 -4.47
CA ALA A 55 -4.62 -17.93 -4.84
C ALA A 55 -3.81 -18.09 -6.14
N SER A 56 -4.15 -17.32 -7.20
CA SER A 56 -3.46 -17.40 -8.49
C SER A 56 -2.02 -16.88 -8.47
N SER A 57 -1.67 -15.93 -7.60
CA SER A 57 -0.27 -15.47 -7.48
C SER A 57 0.64 -16.49 -6.81
N LEU A 58 0.09 -17.37 -5.98
CA LEU A 58 0.87 -18.41 -5.28
C LEU A 58 1.47 -19.45 -6.23
N HIS A 59 1.02 -19.53 -7.49
CA HIS A 59 1.69 -20.34 -8.51
C HIS A 59 3.09 -19.82 -8.88
N PHE A 60 3.40 -18.56 -8.60
CA PHE A 60 4.64 -17.90 -9.00
C PHE A 60 5.48 -17.41 -7.80
N ILE A 61 4.87 -17.30 -6.63
CA ILE A 61 5.54 -16.86 -5.40
C ILE A 61 6.06 -18.08 -4.65
N ASP A 62 7.38 -18.14 -4.46
CA ASP A 62 7.98 -19.03 -3.49
C ASP A 62 7.88 -18.40 -2.10
N ARG A 63 6.98 -18.92 -1.24
CA ARG A 63 6.78 -18.41 0.13
C ARG A 63 8.06 -18.46 0.97
N SER A 64 8.95 -19.41 0.71
CA SER A 64 10.20 -19.58 1.48
C SER A 64 11.25 -18.52 1.16
N SER A 65 11.11 -17.82 0.04
CA SER A 65 12.04 -16.76 -0.38
C SER A 65 11.79 -15.40 0.32
N LEU A 66 10.56 -15.19 0.84
CA LEU A 66 10.17 -13.92 1.44
C LEU A 66 11.02 -13.61 2.69
N PRO A 67 11.31 -12.31 2.95
CA PRO A 67 11.95 -11.89 4.20
C PRO A 67 11.19 -12.42 5.42
N SER A 68 11.93 -12.93 6.41
CA SER A 68 11.36 -13.62 7.58
C SER A 68 10.48 -12.73 8.47
N ASP A 69 10.67 -11.41 8.39
CA ASP A 69 9.91 -10.39 9.09
C ASP A 69 8.59 -10.01 8.38
N ILE A 70 8.37 -10.47 7.15
CA ILE A 70 7.16 -10.19 6.38
C ILE A 70 6.17 -11.34 6.51
N VAL A 71 4.99 -11.03 7.06
CA VAL A 71 3.86 -11.96 7.09
C VAL A 71 3.12 -11.91 5.75
N LEU A 72 2.98 -13.07 5.11
CA LEU A 72 2.19 -13.26 3.89
C LEU A 72 0.80 -13.80 4.24
N TYR A 73 -0.24 -12.98 4.02
CA TYR A 73 -1.64 -13.34 4.18
C TYR A 73 -2.26 -13.81 2.86
N THR A 74 -3.21 -14.71 2.98
CA THR A 74 -3.95 -15.38 1.91
C THR A 74 -5.42 -15.51 2.28
N ASP A 75 -6.25 -15.96 1.33
CA ASP A 75 -7.69 -16.11 1.56
C ASP A 75 -8.02 -17.06 2.72
N ASP A 76 -7.16 -18.05 3.00
CA ASP A 76 -7.33 -18.99 4.11
C ASP A 76 -7.15 -18.31 5.48
N ASP A 77 -6.37 -17.24 5.56
CA ASP A 77 -6.07 -16.52 6.79
C ASP A 77 -7.27 -15.68 7.28
N GLU A 78 -8.16 -15.32 6.36
CA GLU A 78 -9.38 -14.58 6.68
C GLU A 78 -10.32 -15.40 7.56
N TRP A 79 -10.50 -16.67 7.20
CA TRP A 79 -11.36 -17.62 7.93
C TRP A 79 -10.68 -18.26 9.13
N SER A 80 -9.34 -18.27 9.18
CA SER A 80 -8.62 -18.73 10.37
C SER A 80 -8.71 -17.71 11.52
N THR A 81 -8.82 -16.42 11.18
CA THR A 81 -8.91 -15.30 12.11
C THR A 81 -10.33 -15.13 12.67
N TRP A 82 -11.36 -15.22 11.81
CA TRP A 82 -12.75 -15.00 12.20
C TRP A 82 -13.46 -16.32 12.55
N LYS A 83 -13.85 -16.51 13.82
CA LYS A 83 -14.56 -17.73 14.28
C LYS A 83 -15.95 -17.44 14.83
N LYS A 84 -16.16 -16.24 15.37
CA LYS A 84 -17.45 -15.80 15.91
C LYS A 84 -17.66 -14.30 15.68
N ILE A 85 -18.91 -13.90 15.79
CA ILE A 85 -19.30 -12.48 15.80
C ILE A 85 -18.54 -11.78 16.93
N GLY A 86 -17.86 -10.69 16.59
CA GLY A 86 -17.00 -9.93 17.50
C GLY A 86 -15.50 -10.16 17.31
N ASP A 87 -15.10 -11.21 16.59
CA ASP A 87 -13.70 -11.40 16.20
C ASP A 87 -13.30 -10.40 15.10
N GLU A 88 -12.00 -10.11 15.03
CA GLU A 88 -11.42 -9.25 14.01
C GLU A 88 -11.64 -9.83 12.60
N VAL A 89 -11.98 -8.95 11.66
CA VAL A 89 -12.15 -9.31 10.25
C VAL A 89 -10.89 -8.90 9.50
N LEU A 90 -10.10 -9.87 9.05
CA LEU A 90 -8.73 -9.65 8.58
C LEU A 90 -8.61 -8.55 7.51
N HIS A 91 -9.47 -8.54 6.49
CA HIS A 91 -9.41 -7.52 5.43
C HIS A 91 -9.67 -6.10 5.96
N ILE A 92 -10.51 -5.95 7.00
CA ILE A 92 -10.76 -4.66 7.65
C ILE A 92 -9.53 -4.24 8.47
N GLU A 93 -8.92 -5.17 9.18
CA GLU A 93 -7.73 -4.86 10.00
C GLU A 93 -6.51 -4.53 9.15
N LEU A 94 -6.28 -5.24 8.04
CA LEU A 94 -5.24 -4.90 7.08
C LEU A 94 -5.48 -3.52 6.45
N ARG A 95 -6.74 -3.18 6.11
CA ARG A 95 -7.11 -1.85 5.60
C ARG A 95 -6.86 -0.74 6.62
N LYS A 96 -7.19 -0.98 7.90
CA LYS A 96 -6.96 0.00 8.98
C LYS A 96 -5.46 0.18 9.21
N TRP A 97 -4.72 -0.92 9.28
CA TRP A 97 -3.28 -0.96 9.57
C TRP A 97 -2.46 -0.24 8.50
N ALA A 98 -2.77 -0.43 7.22
CA ALA A 98 -1.98 0.10 6.12
C ALA A 98 -2.10 1.62 5.97
N ASP A 99 -0.98 2.32 5.86
CA ASP A 99 -0.93 3.72 5.43
C ASP A 99 -0.92 3.82 3.90
N ILE A 100 -0.31 2.84 3.24
CA ILE A 100 -0.16 2.74 1.79
C ILE A 100 -0.47 1.30 1.35
N MET A 101 -1.14 1.13 0.21
CA MET A 101 -1.26 -0.16 -0.46
C MET A 101 -0.58 -0.14 -1.84
N VAL A 102 0.10 -1.23 -2.20
CA VAL A 102 0.73 -1.41 -3.51
C VAL A 102 0.36 -2.77 -4.07
N ILE A 103 -0.31 -2.81 -5.22
CA ILE A 103 -0.63 -4.07 -5.93
C ILE A 103 0.36 -4.25 -7.09
N ALA A 104 1.32 -5.14 -6.93
CA ALA A 104 2.41 -5.36 -7.87
C ALA A 104 2.87 -6.84 -7.83
N PRO A 105 2.46 -7.67 -8.80
CA PRO A 105 1.71 -7.31 -10.00
C PRO A 105 0.19 -7.16 -9.80
N LEU A 106 -0.40 -6.24 -10.56
CA LEU A 106 -1.85 -6.22 -10.84
C LEU A 106 -2.15 -6.96 -12.15
N SER A 107 -2.85 -8.08 -12.05
CA SER A 107 -3.34 -8.87 -13.19
C SER A 107 -4.56 -8.20 -13.83
N ALA A 108 -4.83 -8.49 -15.10
CA ALA A 108 -6.01 -7.98 -15.79
C ALA A 108 -7.34 -8.42 -15.11
N ASN A 109 -7.35 -9.64 -14.55
CA ASN A 109 -8.52 -10.17 -13.84
C ASN A 109 -8.80 -9.37 -12.57
N THR A 110 -7.78 -9.18 -11.72
CA THR A 110 -7.92 -8.36 -10.51
C THR A 110 -8.24 -6.90 -10.86
N LEU A 111 -7.66 -6.34 -11.93
CA LEU A 111 -8.00 -5.01 -12.44
C LEU A 111 -9.50 -4.91 -12.77
N ALA A 112 -10.04 -5.89 -13.49
CA ALA A 112 -11.46 -5.95 -13.80
C ALA A 112 -12.34 -6.07 -12.55
N LYS A 113 -11.94 -6.89 -11.58
CA LYS A 113 -12.64 -7.04 -10.29
C LYS A 113 -12.69 -5.72 -9.51
N ILE A 114 -11.56 -5.02 -9.41
CA ILE A 114 -11.47 -3.73 -8.73
C ILE A 114 -12.35 -2.69 -9.45
N ALA A 115 -12.24 -2.58 -10.77
CA ALA A 115 -13.06 -1.66 -11.57
C ALA A 115 -14.56 -1.96 -11.47
N GLY A 116 -14.94 -3.23 -11.32
CA GLY A 116 -16.32 -3.67 -11.11
C GLY A 116 -16.80 -3.64 -9.65
N GLY A 117 -15.94 -3.30 -8.70
CA GLY A 117 -16.28 -3.28 -7.27
C GLY A 117 -16.56 -4.66 -6.66
N LEU A 118 -15.97 -5.72 -7.21
CA LEU A 118 -16.07 -7.09 -6.70
C LEU A 118 -15.15 -7.30 -5.49
N CYS A 119 -15.54 -8.18 -4.57
CA CYS A 119 -14.83 -8.51 -3.33
C CYS A 119 -14.99 -10.00 -2.98
N ASP A 120 -14.31 -10.86 -3.73
CA ASP A 120 -14.47 -12.32 -3.64
C ASP A 120 -13.23 -13.05 -3.11
N ASN A 121 -12.22 -12.30 -2.66
CA ASN A 121 -11.01 -12.81 -2.03
C ASN A 121 -10.39 -11.73 -1.13
N LEU A 122 -9.42 -12.09 -0.29
CA LEU A 122 -8.82 -11.20 0.72
C LEU A 122 -8.36 -9.88 0.09
N LEU A 123 -7.61 -9.96 -1.02
CA LEU A 123 -7.12 -8.79 -1.76
C LEU A 123 -8.26 -7.85 -2.16
N THR A 124 -9.28 -8.36 -2.84
CA THR A 124 -10.36 -7.54 -3.39
C THR A 124 -11.31 -7.05 -2.31
N CYS A 125 -11.48 -7.79 -1.21
CA CYS A 125 -12.17 -7.31 0.00
C CYS A 125 -11.46 -6.10 0.62
N ILE A 126 -10.12 -6.13 0.74
CA ILE A 126 -9.32 -4.99 1.23
C ILE A 126 -9.54 -3.77 0.33
N VAL A 127 -9.43 -3.94 -1.00
CA VAL A 127 -9.60 -2.84 -1.96
C VAL A 127 -11.04 -2.31 -1.94
N ARG A 128 -12.05 -3.18 -1.81
CA ARG A 128 -13.45 -2.78 -1.78
C ARG A 128 -13.80 -1.96 -0.53
N ALA A 129 -13.09 -2.21 0.56
CA ALA A 129 -13.19 -1.49 1.83
C ALA A 129 -12.19 -0.31 1.94
N TRP A 130 -11.41 -0.03 0.89
CA TRP A 130 -10.32 0.94 0.93
C TRP A 130 -10.83 2.38 1.10
N ASP A 131 -10.09 3.16 1.87
CA ASP A 131 -10.28 4.59 2.00
C ASP A 131 -9.30 5.29 1.06
N TYR A 132 -9.81 5.89 -0.02
CA TYR A 132 -9.00 6.52 -1.07
C TYR A 132 -8.35 7.85 -0.64
N SER A 133 -8.53 8.31 0.61
CA SER A 133 -7.64 9.31 1.20
C SER A 133 -6.22 8.74 1.45
N LYS A 134 -6.11 7.41 1.59
CA LYS A 134 -4.84 6.68 1.64
C LYS A 134 -4.38 6.30 0.24
N PRO A 135 -3.08 6.49 -0.09
CA PRO A 135 -2.59 6.19 -1.43
C PRO A 135 -2.62 4.67 -1.73
N LEU A 136 -3.15 4.34 -2.90
CA LEU A 136 -3.15 2.99 -3.47
C LEU A 136 -2.44 3.03 -4.82
N PHE A 137 -1.33 2.30 -4.93
CA PHE A 137 -0.55 2.16 -6.15
C PHE A 137 -0.83 0.83 -6.82
N VAL A 138 -0.83 0.80 -8.15
CA VAL A 138 -0.92 -0.44 -8.92
C VAL A 138 0.16 -0.49 -9.98
N ALA A 139 0.80 -1.65 -10.13
CA ALA A 139 1.75 -1.94 -11.20
C ALA A 139 1.18 -3.09 -12.06
N PRO A 140 0.46 -2.79 -13.16
CA PRO A 140 -0.10 -3.81 -14.02
C PRO A 140 0.97 -4.70 -14.65
N ALA A 141 0.66 -5.98 -14.79
CA ALA A 141 1.53 -6.95 -15.44
C ALA A 141 0.71 -7.99 -16.20
N MET A 142 0.71 -7.91 -17.53
CA MET A 142 -0.07 -8.78 -18.41
C MET A 142 0.57 -8.86 -19.81
N ASN A 143 0.17 -9.86 -20.60
CA ASN A 143 0.61 -9.96 -21.99
C ASN A 143 0.18 -8.72 -22.82
N THR A 144 0.95 -8.35 -23.85
CA THR A 144 0.68 -7.21 -24.74
C THR A 144 -0.72 -7.21 -25.32
N LEU A 145 -1.27 -8.37 -25.71
CA LEU A 145 -2.63 -8.46 -26.26
C LEU A 145 -3.69 -8.14 -25.22
N MET A 146 -3.44 -8.51 -23.94
CA MET A 146 -4.31 -8.12 -22.83
C MET A 146 -4.17 -6.63 -22.53
N TRP A 147 -2.95 -6.09 -22.55
CA TRP A 147 -2.69 -4.67 -22.33
C TRP A 147 -3.37 -3.79 -23.39
N ASN A 148 -3.26 -4.17 -24.66
CA ASN A 148 -3.87 -3.45 -25.79
C ASN A 148 -5.38 -3.71 -25.92
N ASN A 149 -5.95 -4.61 -25.12
CA ASN A 149 -7.38 -4.86 -25.13
C ASN A 149 -8.14 -3.62 -24.58
N PRO A 150 -9.25 -3.19 -25.21
CA PRO A 150 -10.00 -2.01 -24.77
C PRO A 150 -10.53 -2.09 -23.33
N PHE A 151 -10.70 -3.28 -22.76
CA PHE A 151 -11.07 -3.43 -21.35
C PHE A 151 -9.99 -2.90 -20.40
N THR A 152 -8.70 -3.07 -20.73
CA THR A 152 -7.61 -2.59 -19.89
C THR A 152 -7.67 -1.08 -19.73
N GLU A 153 -7.77 -0.34 -20.84
CA GLU A 153 -7.91 1.12 -20.80
C GLU A 153 -9.15 1.55 -20.02
N ARG A 154 -10.31 0.93 -20.28
CA ARG A 154 -11.56 1.25 -19.57
C ARG A 154 -11.44 1.04 -18.07
N HIS A 155 -10.89 -0.10 -17.64
CA HIS A 155 -10.73 -0.39 -16.22
C HIS A 155 -9.69 0.52 -15.56
N LEU A 156 -8.58 0.84 -16.25
CA LEU A 156 -7.58 1.79 -15.77
C LEU A 156 -8.20 3.18 -15.57
N GLN A 157 -9.02 3.65 -16.52
CA GLN A 157 -9.74 4.91 -16.37
C GLN A 157 -10.68 4.89 -15.16
N THR A 158 -11.44 3.81 -14.95
CA THR A 158 -12.33 3.67 -13.79
C THR A 158 -11.56 3.78 -12.47
N ILE A 159 -10.46 3.03 -12.31
CA ILE A 159 -9.70 3.06 -11.06
C ILE A 159 -8.95 4.38 -10.86
N ASN A 160 -8.52 5.04 -11.94
CA ASN A 160 -7.88 6.34 -11.87
C ASN A 160 -8.84 7.42 -11.34
N GLN A 161 -10.13 7.35 -11.68
CA GLN A 161 -11.15 8.24 -11.11
C GLN A 161 -11.33 8.08 -9.59
N LEU A 162 -10.95 6.93 -9.03
CA LEU A 162 -10.95 6.68 -7.59
C LEU A 162 -9.69 7.24 -6.89
N GLY A 163 -8.72 7.77 -7.65
CA GLY A 163 -7.43 8.22 -7.11
C GLY A 163 -6.37 7.12 -7.00
N ILE A 164 -6.60 5.95 -7.60
CA ILE A 164 -5.59 4.89 -7.67
C ILE A 164 -4.46 5.34 -8.60
N ILE A 165 -3.22 5.23 -8.13
CA ILE A 165 -2.03 5.72 -8.82
C ILE A 165 -1.42 4.59 -9.66
N LEU A 166 -1.45 4.76 -10.98
CA LEU A 166 -0.86 3.82 -11.92
C LEU A 166 0.66 3.99 -11.98
N ILE A 167 1.39 2.90 -11.77
CA ILE A 167 2.80 2.74 -12.14
C ILE A 167 2.81 1.98 -13.47
N PRO A 168 3.11 2.65 -14.60
CA PRO A 168 2.88 2.08 -15.92
C PRO A 168 3.79 0.87 -16.17
N PRO A 169 3.33 -0.11 -16.97
CA PRO A 169 4.17 -1.20 -17.41
C PRO A 169 5.31 -0.71 -18.31
N VAL A 170 6.31 -1.54 -18.49
CA VAL A 170 7.46 -1.30 -19.38
C VAL A 170 7.36 -2.15 -20.65
N THR A 171 7.90 -1.62 -21.73
CA THR A 171 8.10 -2.38 -22.97
C THR A 171 9.35 -3.25 -22.84
N LYS A 172 9.19 -4.58 -22.80
CA LYS A 172 10.28 -5.56 -22.76
C LYS A 172 9.91 -6.80 -23.56
N ARG A 173 10.87 -7.70 -23.77
CA ARG A 173 10.57 -9.05 -24.23
C ARG A 173 9.82 -9.77 -23.11
N LEU A 174 8.57 -10.15 -23.38
CA LEU A 174 7.67 -10.79 -22.44
C LEU A 174 8.00 -12.28 -22.28
N ALA A 175 7.48 -12.90 -21.21
CA ALA A 175 7.68 -14.33 -20.93
C ALA A 175 7.15 -15.26 -22.05
N CYS A 176 6.22 -14.78 -22.89
CA CYS A 176 5.73 -15.50 -24.06
C CYS A 176 6.63 -15.40 -25.30
N GLY A 177 7.71 -14.60 -25.27
CA GLY A 177 8.66 -14.42 -26.37
C GLY A 177 8.46 -13.14 -27.19
N ASP A 178 7.30 -12.50 -27.10
CA ASP A 178 6.95 -11.26 -27.83
C ASP A 178 7.66 -10.02 -27.27
N HIS A 179 8.01 -9.07 -28.13
CA HIS A 179 8.38 -7.71 -27.71
C HIS A 179 7.10 -6.88 -27.64
N GLY A 180 6.78 -6.34 -26.45
CA GLY A 180 5.61 -5.49 -26.33
C GLY A 180 5.43 -4.88 -24.94
N ASN A 181 4.44 -4.00 -24.86
CA ASN A 181 4.08 -3.30 -23.63
C ASN A 181 3.25 -4.23 -22.72
N GLY A 182 3.34 -4.05 -21.40
CA GLY A 182 2.58 -4.84 -20.42
C GLY A 182 3.43 -5.61 -19.39
N ALA A 183 4.77 -5.59 -19.51
CA ALA A 183 5.63 -6.11 -18.46
C ALA A 183 5.55 -5.21 -17.22
N MET A 184 5.52 -5.81 -16.02
CA MET A 184 5.54 -5.05 -14.77
C MET A 184 6.76 -4.11 -14.74
N ALA A 185 6.56 -2.90 -14.21
CA ALA A 185 7.66 -2.02 -13.86
C ALA A 185 8.67 -2.73 -12.95
N GLU A 186 9.95 -2.30 -13.00
CA GLU A 186 10.95 -2.88 -12.11
C GLU A 186 10.65 -2.55 -10.65
N THR A 187 11.00 -3.47 -9.75
CA THR A 187 10.69 -3.33 -8.31
C THR A 187 11.29 -2.04 -7.72
N SER A 188 12.47 -1.63 -8.21
CA SER A 188 13.11 -0.36 -7.84
C SER A 188 12.30 0.86 -8.30
N GLN A 189 11.73 0.84 -9.50
CA GLN A 189 10.87 1.92 -10.01
C GLN A 189 9.58 2.02 -9.21
N ILE A 190 8.99 0.86 -8.84
CA ILE A 190 7.80 0.81 -7.99
C ILE A 190 8.11 1.43 -6.63
N TYR A 191 9.17 0.97 -5.97
CA TYR A 191 9.64 1.51 -4.70
C TYR A 191 9.89 3.02 -4.75
N THR A 192 10.64 3.50 -5.74
CA THR A 192 10.95 4.93 -5.88
C THR A 192 9.68 5.76 -6.08
N SER A 193 8.72 5.29 -6.88
CA SER A 193 7.46 6.00 -7.12
C SER A 193 6.66 6.16 -5.82
N VAL A 194 6.53 5.09 -5.04
CA VAL A 194 5.82 5.11 -3.75
C VAL A 194 6.54 6.01 -2.74
N ARG A 195 7.87 5.90 -2.63
CA ARG A 195 8.65 6.68 -1.68
C ARG A 195 8.63 8.19 -1.97
N LEU A 196 8.66 8.59 -3.25
CA LEU A 196 8.55 10.00 -3.62
C LEU A 196 7.17 10.55 -3.29
N ALA A 197 6.10 9.81 -3.60
CA ALA A 197 4.74 10.23 -3.29
C ALA A 197 4.47 10.34 -1.78
N TRP A 198 5.06 9.46 -0.97
CA TRP A 198 4.96 9.55 0.50
C TRP A 198 5.59 10.83 1.05
N LYS A 199 6.79 11.20 0.57
CA LYS A 199 7.49 12.43 1.01
C LYS A 199 6.73 13.71 0.70
N THR A 200 5.89 13.70 -0.33
CA THR A 200 5.13 14.89 -0.76
C THR A 200 3.83 15.07 0.02
N GLN A 201 3.46 14.14 0.90
CA GLN A 201 2.34 14.37 1.81
C GLN A 201 2.76 15.37 2.89
N PRO A 202 1.91 16.36 3.25
CA PRO A 202 2.16 17.22 4.39
C PRO A 202 2.05 16.40 5.68
N HIS A 203 3.15 15.76 6.07
CA HIS A 203 3.35 15.32 7.44
C HIS A 203 3.63 16.58 8.27
N ASP A 204 2.76 16.85 9.25
CA ASP A 204 2.75 18.00 10.17
C ASP A 204 2.05 19.29 9.70
N ALA A 205 0.72 19.29 9.85
CA ALA A 205 -0.06 20.49 10.16
C ALA A 205 -0.59 20.47 11.62
N SER A 206 0.15 19.83 12.55
CA SER A 206 -0.10 19.94 13.98
C SER A 206 1.05 20.65 14.71
N SER A 207 1.36 21.87 14.29
CA SER A 207 1.77 22.89 15.27
C SER A 207 0.58 23.83 15.44
N SER A 208 -0.18 23.59 16.49
CA SER A 208 -1.22 24.49 16.96
C SER A 208 -0.59 25.84 17.27
N LEU A 209 -0.71 26.80 16.35
CA LEU A 209 -0.69 28.21 16.69
C LEU A 209 -1.95 28.49 17.50
N VAL A 210 -1.84 28.34 18.82
CA VAL A 210 -2.77 28.94 19.76
C VAL A 210 -2.65 30.45 19.56
N VAL A 211 -3.54 31.01 18.74
CA VAL A 211 -3.73 32.47 18.69
C VAL A 211 -4.36 32.86 20.03
N PRO A 212 -3.71 33.69 20.85
CA PRO A 212 -4.33 34.15 22.09
C PRO A 212 -5.52 35.03 21.72
N VAL A 213 -6.71 34.62 22.15
CA VAL A 213 -7.94 35.42 22.05
C VAL A 213 -7.74 36.66 22.93
N SER A 214 -7.53 37.82 22.31
CA SER A 214 -7.57 39.09 23.03
C SER A 214 -9.03 39.39 23.40
N ASN A 215 -9.37 39.24 24.68
CA ASN A 215 -10.61 39.76 25.24
C ASN A 215 -10.56 41.29 25.21
N ASN A 216 -11.21 41.90 24.21
CA ASN A 216 -11.66 43.28 24.29
C ASN A 216 -13.18 43.29 24.13
N ARG A 217 -13.90 43.28 25.26
CA ARG A 217 -15.26 43.85 25.31
C ARG A 217 -15.13 45.37 25.32
N PRO A 218 -15.80 46.10 24.43
CA PRO A 218 -16.17 47.47 24.73
C PRO A 218 -17.40 47.43 25.63
N SER A 219 -17.29 48.11 26.76
CA SER A 219 -18.42 48.57 27.56
C SER A 219 -19.12 49.72 26.85
N SER A 220 -20.36 49.51 26.41
CA SER A 220 -21.46 50.50 26.37
C SER A 220 -22.74 49.82 25.90
#